data_AF-A0A7C6WIZ2-F1
#
_entry.id   AF-A0A7C6WIZ2-F1
#
_cell.length_a   1.000
_cell.length_b   1.000
_cell.length_c   1.000
_cell.angle_alpha   90.00
_cell.angle_beta   90.00
_cell.angle_gamma   90.00
#
_symmetry.space_group_name_H-M   'P 1'
#
loop_
_entity.id
_entity.type
_entity.pdbx_description
1 polymer ?
#
loop_
_entity_poly.entity_id
_entity_poly.type
_entity_poly.pdbx_seq_one_letter_code
_entity_poly.pdbx_strand_id
1 'polypeptide(L)'
;DVFYDYETWDLLVDAFDSQEGLKQYARASNRQFLMHPQQTVLWRFLENHDQPRIAQRVKNVETWLYFNFLSYGMAFVYQGQEWGETHQTSLFDLDLIEPRFSKYAGLISNLNQLKKAMYAHPVRGYEMSVVEGIWLIEVTTTEAMYVVILNPFGKEGVVELDINEGLDLVRKQRLVLDNQSISTQKLPLVLQKLA
;
A
#
# COMPACT_ATOMS: atom_id res chain seq x y z
N ASP A 1 -9.92 -3.52 -19.55
CA ASP A 1 -8.87 -4.56 -19.44
C ASP A 1 -7.91 -4.24 -18.32
N VAL A 2 -7.25 -5.27 -17.79
CA VAL A 2 -6.38 -5.18 -16.60
C VAL A 2 -5.19 -6.12 -16.79
N PHE A 3 -4.01 -5.69 -16.37
CA PHE A 3 -2.80 -6.53 -16.40
C PHE A 3 -2.27 -6.77 -14.98
N TYR A 4 -1.63 -7.91 -14.75
CA TYR A 4 -0.81 -8.09 -13.55
C TYR A 4 0.45 -7.24 -13.63
N ASP A 5 0.85 -6.71 -12.49
CA ASP A 5 2.08 -5.91 -12.34
C ASP A 5 3.33 -6.79 -12.13
N TYR A 6 3.58 -7.72 -13.05
CA TYR A 6 4.82 -8.51 -13.01
C TYR A 6 6.06 -7.71 -13.44
N GLU A 7 5.88 -6.56 -14.10
CA GLU A 7 6.97 -5.65 -14.46
C GLU A 7 7.78 -5.20 -13.24
N THR A 8 7.11 -4.97 -12.11
CA THR A 8 7.75 -4.47 -10.88
C THR A 8 7.76 -5.49 -9.73
N TRP A 9 7.35 -6.73 -9.99
CA TRP A 9 7.22 -7.77 -8.96
C TRP A 9 8.53 -8.06 -8.23
N ASP A 10 9.63 -8.30 -8.95
CA ASP A 10 10.92 -8.62 -8.31
C ASP A 10 11.41 -7.45 -7.43
N LEU A 11 11.16 -6.21 -7.87
CA LEU A 11 11.47 -5.02 -7.07
C LEU A 11 10.58 -4.92 -5.82
N LEU A 12 9.33 -5.39 -5.89
CA LEU A 12 8.45 -5.46 -4.73
C LEU A 12 8.92 -6.52 -3.74
N VAL A 13 9.42 -7.66 -4.25
CA VAL A 13 10.03 -8.70 -3.43
C VAL A 13 11.26 -8.17 -2.69
N ASP A 14 12.13 -7.41 -3.36
CA ASP A 14 13.28 -6.75 -2.73
C ASP A 14 12.86 -5.70 -1.70
N ALA A 15 11.74 -4.99 -1.97
CA ALA A 15 11.16 -4.01 -1.08
C ALA A 15 10.64 -4.61 0.24
N PHE A 16 10.30 -5.90 0.26
CA PHE A 16 9.94 -6.61 1.51
C PHE A 16 11.13 -6.78 2.47
N ASP A 17 12.37 -6.64 1.99
CA ASP A 17 13.58 -6.93 2.79
C ASP A 17 14.40 -5.71 3.18
N SER A 18 14.35 -4.64 2.39
CA SER A 18 15.30 -3.55 2.58
C SER A 18 14.77 -2.17 2.22
N GLN A 19 15.32 -1.15 2.87
CA GLN A 19 15.03 0.25 2.54
C GLN A 19 15.50 0.61 1.12
N GLU A 20 16.56 -0.01 0.62
CA GLU A 20 16.98 0.21 -0.76
C GLU A 20 15.99 -0.42 -1.74
N GLY A 21 15.46 -1.61 -1.44
CA GLY A 21 14.36 -2.23 -2.18
C GLY A 21 13.13 -1.32 -2.25
N LEU A 22 12.72 -0.70 -1.13
CA LEU A 22 11.63 0.30 -1.12
C LEU A 22 11.91 1.44 -2.11
N LYS A 23 13.14 1.99 -2.11
CA LYS A 23 13.53 3.08 -3.00
C LYS A 23 13.53 2.66 -4.46
N GLN A 24 14.01 1.46 -4.76
CA GLN A 24 14.02 0.92 -6.13
C GLN A 24 12.60 0.71 -6.64
N TYR A 25 11.74 0.08 -5.85
CA TYR A 25 10.35 -0.10 -6.21
C TYR A 25 9.64 1.25 -6.37
N ALA A 26 9.84 2.23 -5.48
CA ALA A 26 9.26 3.56 -5.60
C ALA A 26 9.63 4.24 -6.94
N ARG A 27 10.91 4.21 -7.32
CA ARG A 27 11.37 4.72 -8.62
C ARG A 27 10.70 4.00 -9.79
N ALA A 28 10.60 2.67 -9.73
CA ALA A 28 9.95 1.88 -10.78
C ALA A 28 8.46 2.18 -10.87
N SER A 29 7.75 2.29 -9.75
CA SER A 29 6.34 2.64 -9.71
C SER A 29 6.08 4.04 -10.28
N ASN A 30 6.94 5.02 -9.98
CA ASN A 30 6.84 6.37 -10.56
C ASN A 30 7.08 6.34 -12.07
N ARG A 31 8.09 5.61 -12.53
CA ARG A 31 8.35 5.42 -13.96
C ARG A 31 7.17 4.76 -14.65
N GLN A 32 6.61 3.71 -14.05
CA GLN A 32 5.45 2.99 -14.57
C GLN A 32 4.25 3.92 -14.75
N PHE A 33 3.97 4.78 -13.77
CA PHE A 33 2.90 5.78 -13.87
C PHE A 33 3.09 6.77 -15.03
N LEU A 34 4.33 7.17 -15.34
CA LEU A 34 4.64 8.09 -16.43
C LEU A 34 4.67 7.43 -17.81
N MET A 35 5.06 6.15 -17.87
CA MET A 35 5.27 5.42 -19.12
C MET A 35 3.98 4.84 -19.71
N HIS A 36 3.08 4.35 -18.86
CA HIS A 36 1.85 3.71 -19.34
C HIS A 36 0.79 4.75 -19.69
N PRO A 37 -0.03 4.51 -20.73
CA PRO A 37 -1.21 5.33 -20.99
C PRO A 37 -2.07 5.46 -19.73
N GLN A 38 -2.70 6.63 -19.53
CA GLN A 38 -3.52 6.90 -18.33
C GLN A 38 -4.65 5.88 -18.11
N GLN A 39 -5.12 5.22 -19.17
CA GLN A 39 -6.18 4.22 -19.13
C GLN A 39 -5.69 2.81 -18.80
N THR A 40 -4.37 2.59 -18.71
CA THR A 40 -3.81 1.30 -18.30
C THR A 40 -4.09 1.07 -16.82
N VAL A 41 -4.76 -0.04 -16.52
CA VAL A 41 -5.05 -0.46 -15.15
C VAL A 41 -4.24 -1.70 -14.82
N LEU A 42 -3.46 -1.61 -13.75
CA LEU A 42 -2.66 -2.72 -13.23
C LEU A 42 -3.27 -3.28 -11.94
N TRP A 43 -3.25 -4.60 -11.81
CA TRP A 43 -3.46 -5.27 -10.53
C TRP A 43 -2.20 -5.16 -9.70
N ARG A 44 -2.31 -4.47 -8.56
CA ARG A 44 -1.34 -4.51 -7.47
C ARG A 44 -1.68 -5.71 -6.61
N PHE A 45 -0.73 -6.63 -6.48
CA PHE A 45 -0.90 -7.85 -5.68
C PHE A 45 0.30 -8.01 -4.73
N LEU A 46 0.08 -8.70 -3.61
CA LEU A 46 1.15 -9.06 -2.66
C LEU A 46 1.50 -10.55 -2.76
N GLU A 47 0.59 -11.32 -3.32
CA GLU A 47 0.64 -12.77 -3.50
C GLU A 47 -0.39 -13.14 -4.56
N ASN A 48 -0.27 -14.34 -5.12
CA ASN A 48 -1.27 -14.98 -5.98
C ASN A 48 -1.02 -16.50 -5.95
N HIS A 49 -1.56 -17.25 -6.91
CA HIS A 49 -1.38 -18.70 -6.96
C HIS A 49 0.07 -19.15 -7.26
N ASP A 50 0.84 -18.32 -7.98
CA ASP A 50 2.23 -18.59 -8.38
C ASP A 50 3.26 -18.00 -7.40
N GLN A 51 2.83 -17.17 -6.45
CA GLN A 51 3.72 -16.45 -5.54
C GLN A 51 3.52 -16.87 -4.08
N PRO A 52 4.59 -16.85 -3.26
CA PRO A 52 4.48 -17.17 -1.84
C PRO A 52 3.50 -16.24 -1.11
N ARG A 53 2.95 -16.74 0.00
CA ARG A 53 2.07 -15.96 0.86
C ARG A 53 2.78 -14.77 1.50
N ILE A 54 2.19 -13.58 1.45
CA ILE A 54 2.69 -12.37 2.09
C ILE A 54 2.82 -12.56 3.60
N ALA A 55 1.87 -13.29 4.23
CA ALA A 55 1.90 -13.54 5.67
C ALA A 55 3.08 -14.42 6.11
N GLN A 56 3.66 -15.20 5.20
CA GLN A 56 4.91 -15.92 5.44
C GLN A 56 6.14 -15.01 5.26
N ARG A 57 6.00 -13.96 4.44
CA ARG A 57 7.11 -13.16 3.92
C ARG A 57 7.47 -11.94 4.77
N VAL A 58 6.47 -11.30 5.39
CA VAL A 58 6.64 -10.02 6.10
C VAL A 58 6.06 -10.07 7.51
N LYS A 59 6.65 -9.30 8.43
CA LYS A 59 6.18 -9.21 9.82
C LYS A 59 4.89 -8.40 9.99
N ASN A 60 4.71 -7.37 9.16
CA ASN A 60 3.59 -6.42 9.27
C ASN A 60 2.75 -6.43 7.99
N VAL A 61 1.89 -7.45 7.85
CA VAL A 61 0.99 -7.59 6.69
C VAL A 61 0.06 -6.40 6.52
N GLU A 62 -0.37 -5.76 7.62
CA GLU A 62 -1.28 -4.61 7.57
C GLU A 62 -0.67 -3.46 6.75
N THR A 63 0.59 -3.12 6.99
CA THR A 63 1.28 -2.05 6.26
C THR A 63 1.32 -2.33 4.76
N TRP A 64 1.56 -3.58 4.38
CA TRP A 64 1.59 -4.00 2.98
C TRP A 64 0.19 -4.03 2.34
N LEU A 65 -0.87 -4.32 3.11
CA LEU A 65 -2.24 -4.17 2.64
C LEU A 65 -2.60 -2.69 2.37
N TYR A 66 -2.17 -1.76 3.24
CA TYR A 66 -2.32 -0.32 2.96
C TYR A 66 -1.63 0.07 1.66
N PHE A 67 -0.38 -0.38 1.46
CA PHE A 67 0.34 -0.17 0.20
C PHE A 67 -0.44 -0.75 -0.99
N ASN A 68 -0.87 -2.01 -0.92
CA ASN A 68 -1.55 -2.71 -2.00
C ASN A 68 -2.83 -1.97 -2.43
N PHE A 69 -3.64 -1.58 -1.46
CA PHE A 69 -4.92 -0.94 -1.73
C PHE A 69 -4.79 0.52 -2.17
N LEU A 70 -3.86 1.28 -1.58
CA LEU A 70 -3.82 2.73 -1.75
C LEU A 70 -2.79 3.20 -2.80
N SER A 71 -2.01 2.30 -3.39
CA SER A 71 -1.16 2.59 -4.57
C SER A 71 -1.99 2.78 -5.85
N TYR A 72 -1.47 3.51 -6.85
CA TYR A 72 -2.17 3.67 -8.14
C TYR A 72 -2.35 2.32 -8.85
N GLY A 73 -3.58 2.02 -9.26
CA GLY A 73 -4.00 0.72 -9.78
C GLY A 73 -5.15 0.10 -8.97
N MET A 74 -5.46 -1.15 -9.26
CA MET A 74 -6.50 -1.93 -8.57
C MET A 74 -5.87 -2.95 -7.64
N ALA A 75 -6.39 -3.04 -6.42
CA ALA A 75 -5.98 -4.06 -5.47
C ALA A 75 -6.46 -5.45 -5.93
N PHE A 76 -5.57 -6.43 -5.81
CA PHE A 76 -5.89 -7.84 -5.95
C PHE A 76 -5.69 -8.54 -4.61
N VAL A 77 -6.67 -9.36 -4.21
CA VAL A 77 -6.64 -10.18 -3.00
C VAL A 77 -6.78 -11.63 -3.41
N TYR A 78 -5.80 -12.45 -3.07
CA TYR A 78 -5.86 -13.89 -3.33
C TYR A 78 -6.60 -14.61 -2.21
N GLN A 79 -7.35 -15.67 -2.53
CA GLN A 79 -8.12 -16.43 -1.54
C GLN A 79 -7.24 -16.90 -0.37
N GLY A 80 -7.65 -16.59 0.86
CA GLY A 80 -6.90 -16.88 2.08
C GLY A 80 -5.98 -15.75 2.55
N GLN A 81 -5.66 -14.77 1.70
CA GLN A 81 -4.89 -13.58 2.11
C GLN A 81 -5.63 -12.78 3.19
N GLU A 82 -6.95 -12.67 3.06
CA GLU A 82 -7.85 -12.05 4.03
C GLU A 82 -7.94 -12.81 5.36
N TRP A 83 -7.45 -14.06 5.40
CA TRP A 83 -7.34 -14.88 6.60
C TRP A 83 -5.91 -14.94 7.14
N GLY A 84 -4.96 -14.29 6.47
CA GLY A 84 -3.55 -14.36 6.80
C GLY A 84 -2.98 -15.76 6.57
N GLU A 85 -3.33 -16.38 5.45
CA GLU A 85 -2.76 -17.68 5.06
C GLU A 85 -1.26 -17.59 4.85
N THR A 86 -0.53 -18.53 5.44
CA THR A 86 0.93 -18.65 5.33
C THR A 86 1.33 -19.81 4.43
N HIS A 87 0.43 -20.78 4.24
CA HIS A 87 0.64 -21.91 3.35
C HIS A 87 0.28 -21.56 1.90
N GLN A 88 1.20 -21.80 0.97
CA GLN A 88 0.92 -21.70 -0.46
C GLN A 88 0.25 -23.01 -0.91
N THR A 89 -0.98 -22.90 -1.40
CA THR A 89 -1.77 -24.06 -1.81
C THR A 89 -1.13 -24.77 -3.01
N SER A 90 -1.12 -26.10 -2.98
CA SER A 90 -0.69 -26.92 -4.13
C SER A 90 -1.53 -26.64 -5.37
N LEU A 91 -0.88 -26.60 -6.53
CA LEU A 91 -1.54 -26.57 -7.84
C LEU A 91 -1.86 -27.97 -8.38
N PHE A 92 -1.33 -29.02 -7.74
CA PHE A 92 -1.35 -30.39 -8.27
C PHE A 92 -2.13 -31.36 -7.37
N ASP A 93 -2.22 -31.07 -6.08
CA ASP A 93 -2.89 -31.92 -5.08
C ASP A 93 -4.07 -31.19 -4.44
N LEU A 94 -5.01 -31.95 -3.88
CA LEU A 94 -6.10 -31.37 -3.10
C LEU A 94 -5.55 -30.68 -1.85
N ASP A 95 -5.69 -29.36 -1.80
CA ASP A 95 -5.16 -28.53 -0.74
C ASP A 95 -6.15 -27.41 -0.39
N LEU A 96 -6.99 -27.66 0.61
CA LEU A 96 -8.12 -26.81 0.96
C LEU A 96 -7.69 -25.70 1.93
N ILE A 97 -8.16 -24.49 1.67
CA ILE A 97 -8.03 -23.36 2.60
C ILE A 97 -9.28 -23.31 3.47
N GLU A 98 -9.09 -23.48 4.78
CA GLU A 98 -10.17 -23.39 5.74
C GLU A 98 -10.44 -21.92 6.14
N PRO A 99 -11.69 -21.43 6.00
CA PRO A 99 -12.09 -20.11 6.45
C PRO A 99 -11.84 -19.90 7.93
N ARG A 100 -11.33 -18.73 8.30
CA ARG A 100 -11.10 -18.36 9.70
C ARG A 100 -11.24 -16.87 9.94
N PHE A 101 -11.52 -16.51 11.19
CA PHE A 101 -11.52 -15.11 11.59
C PHE A 101 -10.10 -14.55 11.53
N SER A 102 -9.96 -13.36 10.94
CA SER A 102 -8.73 -12.60 10.98
C SER A 102 -9.06 -11.11 11.00
N LYS A 103 -8.11 -10.30 11.49
CA LYS A 103 -8.20 -8.84 11.43
C LYS A 103 -8.11 -8.28 10.00
N TYR A 104 -7.56 -9.05 9.05
CA TYR A 104 -7.29 -8.58 7.69
C TYR A 104 -8.55 -8.46 6.84
N ALA A 105 -9.56 -9.31 7.02
CA ALA A 105 -10.82 -9.21 6.28
C ALA A 105 -11.54 -7.86 6.53
N GLY A 106 -11.62 -7.45 7.81
CA GLY A 106 -12.17 -6.16 8.19
C GLY A 106 -11.33 -4.99 7.67
N LEU A 107 -10.00 -5.10 7.76
CA LEU A 107 -9.07 -4.11 7.21
C LEU A 107 -9.24 -3.95 5.69
N ILE A 108 -9.26 -5.06 4.93
CA ILE A 108 -9.46 -5.09 3.48
C ILE A 108 -10.77 -4.40 3.10
N SER A 109 -11.86 -4.68 3.82
CA SER A 109 -13.15 -4.02 3.58
C SER A 109 -13.06 -2.50 3.76
N ASN A 110 -12.41 -2.05 4.84
CA ASN A 110 -12.20 -0.62 5.12
C ASN A 110 -11.29 0.03 4.06
N LEU A 111 -10.19 -0.63 3.67
CA LEU A 111 -9.28 -0.15 2.64
C LEU A 111 -9.94 -0.07 1.28
N ASN A 112 -10.84 -1.00 0.94
CA ASN A 112 -11.61 -0.94 -0.30
C ASN A 112 -12.56 0.28 -0.33
N GLN A 113 -13.20 0.61 0.79
CA GLN A 113 -14.02 1.82 0.91
C GLN A 113 -13.17 3.08 0.78
N LEU A 114 -12.01 3.11 1.45
CA LEU A 114 -11.08 4.23 1.39
C LEU A 114 -10.51 4.44 -0.02
N LYS A 115 -10.13 3.35 -0.71
CA LYS A 115 -9.69 3.36 -2.11
C LYS A 115 -10.74 3.97 -3.03
N LYS A 116 -12.00 3.57 -2.89
CA LYS A 116 -13.11 4.14 -3.67
C LYS A 116 -13.27 5.64 -3.44
N ALA A 117 -13.13 6.10 -2.20
CA ALA A 117 -13.21 7.53 -1.88
C ALA A 117 -12.02 8.31 -2.46
N MET A 118 -10.79 7.83 -2.24
CA MET A 118 -9.57 8.48 -2.73
C MET A 118 -9.51 8.61 -4.25
N TYR A 119 -10.02 7.61 -4.97
CA TYR A 119 -9.97 7.54 -6.44
C TYR A 119 -11.33 7.80 -7.10
N ALA A 120 -12.25 8.48 -6.40
CA ALA A 120 -13.55 8.88 -6.95
C ALA A 120 -13.42 9.91 -8.09
N HIS A 121 -12.29 10.61 -8.16
CA HIS A 121 -11.99 11.65 -9.13
C HIS A 121 -10.74 11.30 -9.96
N PRO A 122 -10.62 11.83 -11.20
CA PRO A 122 -9.48 11.55 -12.06
C PRO A 122 -8.14 11.86 -11.39
N VAL A 123 -7.21 10.92 -11.47
CA VAL A 123 -5.84 11.08 -10.97
C VAL A 123 -5.04 11.96 -11.93
N ARG A 124 -4.38 12.97 -11.39
CA ARG A 124 -3.52 13.95 -12.09
C ARG A 124 -2.04 13.79 -11.75
N GLY A 125 -1.74 13.27 -10.57
CA GLY A 125 -0.39 13.08 -10.09
C GLY A 125 -0.28 11.86 -9.21
N TYR A 126 0.87 11.22 -9.26
CA TYR A 126 1.21 10.08 -8.43
C TYR A 126 2.72 10.07 -8.20
N GLU A 127 3.11 9.94 -6.94
CA GLU A 127 4.51 9.84 -6.56
C GLU A 127 4.68 8.90 -5.37
N MET A 128 5.68 8.04 -5.44
CA MET A 128 6.19 7.25 -4.34
C MET A 128 7.59 7.72 -3.95
N SER A 129 7.82 7.89 -2.66
CA SER A 129 9.12 8.29 -2.12
C SER A 129 9.40 7.58 -0.80
N VAL A 130 10.68 7.55 -0.39
CA VAL A 130 11.11 6.91 0.85
C VAL A 130 11.97 7.88 1.64
N VAL A 131 11.50 8.25 2.83
CA VAL A 131 12.19 9.17 3.75
C VAL A 131 12.56 8.38 5.01
N GLU A 132 13.86 8.17 5.21
CA GLU A 132 14.40 7.43 6.36
C GLU A 132 13.74 6.06 6.65
N GLY A 133 13.37 5.33 5.59
CA GLY A 133 12.71 4.01 5.69
C GLY A 133 11.19 4.07 5.86
N ILE A 134 10.60 5.27 5.87
CA ILE A 134 9.16 5.50 5.80
C ILE A 134 8.77 5.68 4.35
N TRP A 135 7.74 4.96 3.91
CA TRP A 135 7.28 4.98 2.54
C TRP A 135 6.07 5.90 2.39
N LEU A 136 6.19 6.88 1.51
CA LEU A 136 5.13 7.82 1.17
C LEU A 136 4.56 7.48 -0.21
N ILE A 137 3.24 7.52 -0.31
CA ILE A 137 2.50 7.43 -1.59
C ILE A 137 1.61 8.65 -1.68
N GLU A 138 1.94 9.54 -2.61
CA GLU A 138 1.19 10.75 -2.88
C GLU A 138 0.31 10.54 -4.12
N VAL A 139 -0.97 10.88 -3.99
CA VAL A 139 -1.96 10.79 -5.06
C VAL A 139 -2.66 12.12 -5.17
N THR A 140 -2.52 12.78 -6.32
CA THR A 140 -3.24 14.02 -6.62
C THR A 140 -4.37 13.70 -7.58
N THR A 141 -5.59 14.04 -7.19
CA THR A 141 -6.79 14.00 -8.04
C THR A 141 -7.17 15.41 -8.48
N THR A 142 -8.25 15.55 -9.24
CA THR A 142 -8.79 16.88 -9.56
C THR A 142 -9.36 17.64 -8.36
N GLU A 143 -9.74 16.94 -7.28
CA GLU A 143 -10.41 17.57 -6.12
C GLU A 143 -9.53 17.62 -4.86
N ALA A 144 -8.59 16.69 -4.73
CA ALA A 144 -7.84 16.50 -3.49
C ALA A 144 -6.46 15.90 -3.72
N MET A 145 -5.55 16.17 -2.79
CA MET A 145 -4.27 15.49 -2.65
C MET A 145 -4.31 14.59 -1.42
N TYR A 146 -3.87 13.34 -1.60
CA TYR A 146 -3.77 12.33 -0.56
C TYR A 146 -2.32 11.93 -0.36
N VAL A 147 -1.94 11.68 0.89
CA VAL A 147 -0.63 11.14 1.25
C VAL A 147 -0.83 9.93 2.16
N VAL A 148 -0.36 8.77 1.70
CA VAL A 148 -0.32 7.53 2.48
C VAL A 148 1.09 7.39 3.05
N ILE A 149 1.21 7.20 4.36
CA ILE A 149 2.48 7.17 5.07
C ILE A 149 2.58 5.82 5.79
N LEU A 150 3.59 5.04 5.42
CA LEU A 150 3.73 3.63 5.81
C LEU A 150 5.09 3.39 6.47
N ASN A 151 5.12 2.46 7.44
CA ASN A 151 6.33 2.04 8.13
C ASN A 151 6.58 0.53 7.92
N PRO A 152 7.05 0.12 6.73
CA PRO A 152 7.10 -1.30 6.34
C PRO A 152 7.97 -2.15 7.28
N PHE A 153 9.01 -1.54 7.85
CA PHE A 153 9.99 -2.22 8.71
C PHE A 153 9.81 -1.96 10.21
N GLY A 154 8.74 -1.27 10.62
CA GLY A 154 8.48 -1.01 12.03
C GLY A 154 9.57 -0.18 12.72
N LYS A 155 10.17 0.78 12.00
CA LYS A 155 11.14 1.74 12.58
C LYS A 155 10.49 2.46 13.76
N GLU A 156 11.19 2.52 14.89
CA GLU A 156 10.77 3.29 16.05
C GLU A 156 11.37 4.69 16.03
N GLY A 157 10.67 5.66 16.63
CA GLY A 157 11.14 7.04 16.79
C GLY A 157 10.23 8.06 16.13
N VAL A 158 10.84 9.13 15.62
CA VAL A 158 10.18 10.25 14.94
C VAL A 158 10.75 10.36 13.53
N VAL A 159 9.89 10.70 12.57
CA VAL A 159 10.28 11.02 11.19
C VAL A 159 9.80 12.43 10.86
N GLU A 160 10.64 13.18 10.15
CA GLU A 160 10.28 14.47 9.57
C GLU A 160 9.65 14.25 8.19
N LEU A 161 8.46 14.83 7.99
CA LEU A 161 7.67 14.72 6.76
C LEU A 161 7.19 16.12 6.39
N ASP A 162 7.30 16.48 5.10
CA ASP A 162 6.83 17.78 4.58
C ASP A 162 5.28 17.83 4.49
N ILE A 163 4.64 17.77 5.65
CA ILE A 163 3.19 17.79 5.85
C ILE A 163 2.90 18.59 7.12
N ASN A 164 2.18 19.70 6.97
CA ASN A 164 1.80 20.54 8.11
C ASN A 164 0.46 20.09 8.71
N GLU A 165 -0.52 19.77 7.87
CA GLU A 165 -1.84 19.34 8.31
C GLU A 165 -2.59 18.49 7.28
N GLY A 166 -3.62 17.79 7.75
CA GLY A 166 -4.52 17.02 6.91
C GLY A 166 -5.65 16.37 7.69
N LEU A 167 -6.61 15.79 6.98
CA LEU A 167 -7.61 14.91 7.57
C LEU A 167 -7.10 13.46 7.54
N ASP A 168 -6.88 12.85 8.70
CA ASP A 168 -6.59 11.41 8.81
C ASP A 168 -7.86 10.62 8.50
N LEU A 169 -7.89 9.97 7.34
CA LEU A 169 -9.02 9.21 6.85
C LEU A 169 -9.18 7.86 7.56
N VAL A 170 -8.12 7.32 8.17
CA VAL A 170 -8.17 6.09 8.96
C VAL A 170 -8.85 6.37 10.30
N ARG A 171 -8.45 7.46 10.97
CA ARG A 171 -8.96 7.83 12.30
C ARG A 171 -10.11 8.82 12.27
N LYS A 172 -10.44 9.37 11.09
CA LYS A 172 -11.51 10.35 10.85
C LYS A 172 -11.37 11.61 11.71
N GLN A 173 -10.15 12.12 11.81
CA GLN A 173 -9.83 13.30 12.63
C GLN A 173 -8.85 14.23 11.92
N ARG A 174 -8.92 15.53 12.19
CA ARG A 174 -7.91 16.48 11.74
C ARG A 174 -6.59 16.19 12.46
N LEU A 175 -5.50 16.17 11.72
CA LEU A 175 -4.15 16.05 12.21
C LEU A 175 -3.41 17.34 11.86
N VAL A 176 -2.80 17.96 12.88
CA VAL A 176 -1.86 19.07 12.72
C VAL A 176 -0.53 18.57 13.26
N LEU A 177 0.53 18.71 12.45
CA LEU A 177 1.88 18.27 12.79
C LEU A 177 2.72 19.47 13.21
N ASP A 178 2.97 19.57 14.51
CA ASP A 178 3.93 20.54 15.03
C ASP A 178 5.34 20.17 14.55
N ASN A 179 6.02 21.15 13.93
CA ASN A 179 7.37 20.99 13.38
C ASN A 179 7.51 19.89 12.32
N GLN A 180 6.46 19.57 11.55
CA GLN A 180 6.55 18.61 10.44
C GLN A 180 7.06 17.22 10.87
N SER A 181 6.83 16.85 12.13
CA SER A 181 7.39 15.62 12.70
C SER A 181 6.29 14.69 13.21
N ILE A 182 6.48 13.39 13.05
CA ILE A 182 5.52 12.40 13.54
C ILE A 182 6.18 11.18 14.16
N SER A 183 5.64 10.74 15.30
CA SER A 183 5.99 9.45 15.89
C SER A 183 5.58 8.31 14.96
N THR A 184 6.52 7.40 14.68
CA THR A 184 6.28 6.25 13.80
C THR A 184 5.23 5.28 14.34
N GLN A 185 4.91 5.34 15.64
CA GLN A 185 3.84 4.57 16.28
C GLN A 185 2.43 5.02 15.83
N LYS A 186 2.31 6.22 15.25
CA LYS A 186 1.04 6.72 14.68
C LYS A 186 0.80 6.18 13.27
N LEU A 187 1.78 5.55 12.64
CA LEU A 187 1.66 4.98 11.30
C LEU A 187 0.94 3.61 11.34
N PRO A 188 0.17 3.24 10.30
CA PRO A 188 0.00 3.97 9.05
C PRO A 188 -0.90 5.20 9.18
N LEU A 189 -0.71 6.15 8.27
CA LEU A 189 -1.57 7.30 8.07
C LEU A 189 -2.04 7.39 6.63
N VAL A 190 -3.27 7.87 6.45
CA VAL A 190 -3.81 8.26 5.16
C VAL A 190 -4.38 9.66 5.32
N LEU A 191 -3.67 10.65 4.82
CA LEU A 191 -4.02 12.05 4.97
C LEU A 191 -4.62 12.58 3.68
N GLN A 192 -5.77 13.24 3.76
CA GLN A 192 -6.17 14.20 2.74
C GLN A 192 -5.60 15.57 3.14
N LYS A 193 -4.71 16.13 2.31
CA LYS A 193 -4.12 17.45 2.56
C LYS A 193 -5.23 18.51 2.50
N LEU A 194 -5.24 19.42 3.47
CA LEU A 194 -6.10 20.59 3.47
C LEU A 194 -5.34 21.70 2.71
N ALA A 195 -6.04 22.41 1.83
CA ALA A 195 -5.49 23.52 1.04
C ALA A 195 -5.28 24.78 1.90
#